data_AF-A0A8T7D4Z4-F1
#
_entry.id   AF-A0A8T7D4Z4-F1
#
_cell.length_a   1.000
_cell.length_b   1.000
_cell.length_c   1.000
_cell.angle_alpha   90.00
_cell.angle_beta   90.00
_cell.angle_gamma   90.00
#
_symmetry.space_group_name_H-M   'P 1'
#
loop_
_entity.id
_entity.type
_entity.pdbx_description
1 polymer ?
#
loop_
_entity_poly.entity_id
_entity_poly.type
_entity_poly.pdbx_seq_one_letter_code
_entity_poly.pdbx_strand_id
1 'polypeptide(L)'
;MNTSPASLMDYVILHDASLGYYTIDLIIVLAILAGLRFFSGMIANTSLHEALSVHDNAAVGISLTGAVMGVAIMLMGAVAGDAGTGLVQEALLMLGYGIVGIVLMWVTSHLFDRLSMPNISIHDLVRQGNVAAALTDAGNLIATAIIVRAVMSWVDGSTYTGIAVVLGGYVIAQIILYLA
;
A
#
# COMPACT_ATOMS: atom_id res chain seq x y z
N MET A 1 6.77 -47.09 -4.95
CA MET A 1 6.53 -45.72 -5.44
C MET A 1 5.77 -45.84 -6.75
N ASN A 2 4.44 -45.77 -6.69
CA ASN A 2 3.57 -45.79 -7.87
C ASN A 2 2.97 -44.39 -8.00
N THR A 3 3.66 -43.47 -8.67
CA THR A 3 3.11 -42.17 -9.04
C THR A 3 2.22 -42.39 -10.26
N SER A 4 0.96 -42.69 -10.01
CA SER A 4 -0.06 -42.78 -11.05
C SER A 4 -0.07 -41.46 -11.86
N PRO A 5 -0.18 -41.48 -13.20
CA PRO A 5 -0.21 -40.26 -14.01
C PRO A 5 -1.33 -39.28 -13.61
N ALA A 6 -2.39 -39.78 -12.95
CA ALA A 6 -3.45 -38.96 -12.37
C ALA A 6 -2.94 -38.00 -11.28
N SER A 7 -2.03 -38.43 -10.39
CA SER A 7 -1.51 -37.53 -9.35
C SER A 7 -0.64 -36.43 -9.95
N LEU A 8 0.16 -36.74 -10.98
CA LEU A 8 0.97 -35.73 -11.66
C LEU A 8 0.08 -34.72 -12.40
N MET A 9 -1.00 -35.15 -13.04
CA MET A 9 -1.95 -34.24 -13.69
C MET A 9 -2.70 -33.38 -12.67
N ASP A 10 -3.10 -33.93 -11.52
CA ASP A 10 -3.72 -33.14 -10.45
C ASP A 10 -2.75 -32.09 -9.87
N TYR A 11 -1.48 -32.44 -9.68
CA TYR A 11 -0.44 -31.48 -9.26
C TYR A 11 -0.20 -30.38 -10.31
N VAL A 12 -0.20 -30.72 -11.60
CA VAL A 12 -0.03 -29.75 -12.70
C VAL A 12 -1.24 -28.82 -12.78
N ILE A 13 -2.47 -29.33 -12.65
CA ILE A 13 -3.70 -28.53 -12.67
C ILE A 13 -3.77 -27.58 -11.47
N LEU A 14 -3.34 -28.01 -10.28
CA LEU A 14 -3.22 -27.14 -9.11
C LEU A 14 -2.15 -26.05 -9.30
N HIS A 15 -1.03 -26.39 -9.95
CA HIS A 15 0.04 -25.43 -10.25
C HIS A 15 -0.41 -24.37 -11.25
N ASP A 16 -1.04 -24.75 -12.35
CA ASP A 16 -1.53 -23.84 -13.38
C ASP A 16 -2.62 -22.90 -12.84
N ALA A 17 -3.51 -23.39 -11.96
CA ALA A 17 -4.50 -22.55 -11.29
C ALA A 17 -3.84 -21.52 -10.36
N SER A 18 -2.82 -21.94 -9.58
CA SER A 18 -2.07 -21.05 -8.67
C SER A 18 -1.32 -19.93 -9.39
N LEU A 19 -0.72 -20.24 -10.55
CA LEU A 19 -0.01 -19.25 -11.37
C LEU A 19 -0.93 -18.14 -11.88
N GLY A 20 -2.19 -18.48 -12.19
CA GLY A 20 -3.20 -17.51 -12.60
C GLY A 20 -3.48 -16.45 -11.54
N TYR A 21 -3.59 -16.85 -10.27
CA TYR A 21 -3.80 -15.95 -9.14
C TYR A 21 -2.61 -15.01 -8.92
N TYR A 22 -1.38 -15.54 -8.81
CA TYR A 22 -0.21 -14.68 -8.65
C TYR A 22 0.01 -13.71 -9.82
N THR A 23 -0.37 -14.11 -11.04
CA THR A 23 -0.30 -13.24 -12.22
C THR A 23 -1.31 -12.09 -12.13
N ILE A 24 -2.55 -12.37 -11.69
CA ILE A 24 -3.57 -11.32 -11.56
C ILE A 24 -3.17 -10.32 -10.46
N ASP A 25 -2.63 -10.81 -9.35
CA ASP A 25 -2.14 -9.99 -8.26
C ASP A 25 -1.02 -9.07 -8.71
N LEU A 26 -0.03 -9.60 -9.45
CA LEU A 26 1.06 -8.80 -10.00
C LEU A 26 0.53 -7.70 -10.93
N ILE A 27 -0.39 -8.04 -11.84
CA ILE A 27 -0.98 -7.07 -12.75
C ILE A 27 -1.71 -5.97 -11.98
N ILE A 28 -2.49 -6.35 -10.96
CA ILE A 28 -3.26 -5.40 -10.15
C ILE A 28 -2.32 -4.52 -9.32
N VAL A 29 -1.31 -5.09 -8.66
CA VAL A 29 -0.32 -4.32 -7.91
C VAL A 29 0.36 -3.30 -8.82
N LEU A 30 0.83 -3.72 -10.00
CA LEU A 30 1.45 -2.81 -10.96
C LEU A 30 0.47 -1.74 -11.45
N ALA A 31 -0.79 -2.10 -11.71
CA ALA A 31 -1.83 -1.16 -12.12
C ALA A 31 -2.16 -0.15 -11.01
N ILE A 32 -2.18 -0.57 -9.74
CA ILE A 32 -2.42 0.31 -8.58
C ILE A 32 -1.23 1.23 -8.36
N LEU A 33 0.01 0.73 -8.44
CA LEU A 33 1.21 1.55 -8.27
C LEU A 33 1.40 2.54 -9.43
N ALA A 34 1.18 2.10 -10.68
CA ALA A 34 1.16 2.97 -11.84
C ALA A 34 0.02 3.99 -11.72
N GLY A 35 -1.17 3.52 -11.33
CA GLY A 35 -2.34 4.34 -11.04
C GLY A 35 -2.03 5.42 -10.01
N LEU A 36 -1.42 5.09 -8.87
CA LEU A 36 -1.04 6.05 -7.85
C LEU A 36 -0.09 7.11 -8.41
N ARG A 37 0.88 6.72 -9.26
CA ARG A 37 1.78 7.67 -9.93
C ARG A 37 1.06 8.57 -10.94
N PHE A 38 0.16 8.01 -11.75
CA PHE A 38 -0.62 8.76 -12.75
C PHE A 38 -1.70 9.64 -12.11
N PHE A 39 -2.47 9.11 -11.16
CA PHE A 39 -3.47 9.84 -10.39
C PHE A 39 -2.83 10.86 -9.45
N SER A 40 -1.64 10.63 -8.89
CA SER A 40 -0.93 11.73 -8.22
C SER A 40 -0.57 12.86 -9.20
N GLY A 41 -0.35 12.53 -10.48
CA GLY A 41 -0.22 13.50 -11.56
C GLY A 41 -1.53 14.13 -12.07
N MET A 42 -2.66 13.41 -12.03
CA MET A 42 -3.98 13.85 -12.59
C MET A 42 -4.97 14.38 -11.54
N ILE A 43 -5.02 13.81 -10.34
CA ILE A 43 -5.73 14.31 -9.12
C ILE A 43 -4.93 15.46 -8.48
N ALA A 44 -3.88 15.93 -9.14
CA ALA A 44 -3.27 17.22 -8.92
C ALA A 44 -4.20 18.35 -9.38
N ASN A 45 -5.38 18.50 -8.76
CA ASN A 45 -6.19 19.70 -8.95
C ASN A 45 -6.83 20.27 -7.68
N THR A 46 -6.48 19.75 -6.49
CA THR A 46 -6.86 20.41 -5.23
C THR A 46 -5.80 20.36 -4.13
N SER A 47 -4.75 19.54 -4.22
CA SER A 47 -3.68 19.53 -3.20
C SER A 47 -2.25 19.24 -3.67
N LEU A 48 -2.02 18.82 -4.92
CA LEU A 48 -0.68 18.52 -5.46
C LEU A 48 -0.23 19.43 -6.62
N HIS A 49 -1.13 20.14 -7.31
CA HIS A 49 -0.76 20.95 -8.50
C HIS A 49 0.12 22.15 -8.16
N GLU A 50 -0.10 22.78 -7.01
CA GLU A 50 0.70 23.92 -6.56
C GLU A 50 2.13 23.50 -6.17
N ALA A 51 2.34 22.20 -5.91
CA ALA A 51 3.61 21.62 -5.48
C ALA A 51 4.46 21.06 -6.64
N LEU A 52 3.84 20.80 -7.81
CA LEU A 52 4.50 20.12 -8.93
C LEU A 52 4.69 20.98 -10.19
N SER A 53 4.02 22.14 -10.33
CA SER A 53 3.96 22.83 -11.62
C SER A 53 4.71 24.16 -11.73
N VAL A 54 5.50 24.60 -10.72
CA VAL A 54 6.17 25.92 -10.82
C VAL A 54 7.67 25.89 -10.49
N HIS A 55 8.17 24.92 -9.70
CA HIS A 55 9.61 24.75 -9.43
C HIS A 55 9.94 23.25 -9.28
N ASP A 56 11.08 22.79 -9.80
CA ASP A 56 11.64 21.44 -9.62
C ASP A 56 11.80 21.09 -8.13
N ASN A 57 10.72 20.72 -7.45
CA ASN A 57 10.71 20.49 -6.02
C ASN A 57 10.97 19.00 -5.71
N ALA A 58 12.25 18.69 -5.47
CA ALA A 58 12.70 17.36 -5.07
C ALA A 58 11.99 16.82 -3.82
N ALA A 59 11.59 17.69 -2.88
CA ALA A 59 10.92 17.28 -1.65
C ALA A 59 9.56 16.61 -1.94
N VAL A 60 8.79 17.15 -2.89
CA VAL A 60 7.51 16.56 -3.30
C VAL A 60 7.72 15.18 -3.92
N GLY A 61 8.77 15.01 -4.73
CA GLY A 61 9.13 13.71 -5.30
C GLY A 61 9.51 12.67 -4.25
N ILE A 62 10.19 13.07 -3.18
CA ILE A 62 10.58 12.19 -2.07
C ILE A 62 9.35 11.72 -1.29
N SER A 63 8.46 12.65 -0.89
CA SER A 63 7.22 12.31 -0.18
C SER A 63 6.33 11.38 -1.02
N LEU A 64 6.16 11.68 -2.33
CA LEU A 64 5.42 10.82 -3.25
C LEU A 64 6.03 9.41 -3.35
N THR A 65 7.36 9.31 -3.44
CA THR A 65 8.05 8.02 -3.47
C THR A 65 7.83 7.24 -2.17
N GLY A 66 7.82 7.92 -1.03
CA GLY A 66 7.44 7.35 0.27
C GLY A 66 6.04 6.74 0.25
N ALA A 67 5.05 7.47 -0.28
CA ALA A 67 3.67 6.97 -0.41
C ALA A 67 3.57 5.75 -1.35
N VAL A 68 4.26 5.78 -2.50
CA VAL A 68 4.30 4.65 -3.44
C VAL A 68 4.93 3.42 -2.79
N MET A 69 6.06 3.59 -2.10
CA MET A 69 6.71 2.50 -1.36
C MET A 69 5.82 1.99 -0.23
N GLY A 70 5.12 2.86 0.49
CA GLY A 70 4.20 2.47 1.55
C GLY A 70 3.07 1.57 1.03
N VAL A 71 2.41 1.97 -0.07
CA VAL A 71 1.39 1.14 -0.72
C VAL A 71 1.98 -0.19 -1.22
N ALA A 72 3.16 -0.17 -1.84
CA ALA A 72 3.82 -1.39 -2.33
C ALA A 72 4.16 -2.38 -1.21
N ILE A 73 4.72 -1.90 -0.10
CA ILE A 73 5.04 -2.71 1.09
C ILE A 73 3.77 -3.31 1.67
N MET A 74 2.69 -2.53 1.76
CA MET A 74 1.42 -3.01 2.29
C MET A 74 0.80 -4.09 1.39
N LEU A 75 0.77 -3.85 0.08
CA LEU A 75 0.24 -4.81 -0.90
C LEU A 75 1.01 -6.13 -0.91
N MET A 76 2.31 -6.12 -0.60
CA MET A 76 3.09 -7.36 -0.40
C MET A 76 2.48 -8.27 0.67
N GLY A 77 1.81 -7.71 1.69
CA GLY A 77 1.09 -8.48 2.68
C GLY A 77 -0.19 -9.14 2.14
N ALA A 78 -0.89 -8.47 1.22
CA ALA A 78 -2.10 -9.01 0.59
C ALA A 78 -1.77 -10.18 -0.37
N VAL A 79 -0.70 -10.07 -1.16
CA VAL A 79 -0.26 -11.10 -2.12
C VAL A 79 0.24 -12.38 -1.43
N ALA A 80 0.69 -12.29 -0.17
CA ALA A 80 1.19 -13.45 0.57
C ALA A 80 0.08 -14.38 1.11
N GLY A 81 -1.19 -14.06 0.86
CA GLY A 81 -2.33 -14.90 1.23
C GLY A 81 -2.45 -16.18 0.38
N ASP A 82 -3.29 -17.12 0.84
CA ASP A 82 -3.59 -18.33 0.07
C ASP A 82 -4.38 -18.00 -1.20
N ALA A 83 -4.13 -18.74 -2.27
CA ALA A 83 -4.77 -18.52 -3.57
C ALA A 83 -6.29 -18.69 -3.44
N GLY A 84 -7.04 -17.65 -3.79
CA GLY A 84 -8.49 -17.64 -3.65
C GLY A 84 -9.21 -18.72 -4.48
N THR A 85 -10.50 -18.90 -4.18
CA THR A 85 -11.33 -19.91 -4.87
C THR A 85 -11.80 -19.47 -6.27
N GLY A 86 -11.49 -18.25 -6.71
CA GLY A 86 -11.85 -17.76 -8.04
C GLY A 86 -11.18 -16.43 -8.44
N LEU A 87 -10.75 -16.34 -9.70
CA LEU A 87 -9.93 -15.23 -10.23
C LEU A 87 -10.58 -13.85 -10.08
N VAL A 88 -11.90 -13.76 -10.24
CA VAL A 88 -12.64 -12.48 -10.09
C VAL A 88 -12.67 -12.04 -8.63
N GLN A 89 -12.84 -12.99 -7.70
CA GLN A 89 -12.86 -12.69 -6.28
C GLN A 89 -11.48 -12.25 -5.79
N GLU A 90 -10.42 -12.91 -6.25
CA GLU A 90 -9.03 -12.51 -6.02
C GLU A 90 -8.79 -11.06 -6.49
N ALA A 91 -9.19 -10.77 -7.73
CA ALA A 91 -9.02 -9.44 -8.29
C ALA A 91 -9.75 -8.35 -7.49
N LEU A 92 -10.99 -8.62 -7.05
CA LEU A 92 -11.77 -7.69 -6.23
C LEU A 92 -11.17 -7.49 -4.83
N LEU A 93 -10.66 -8.56 -4.21
CA LEU A 93 -9.98 -8.48 -2.92
C LEU A 93 -8.70 -7.66 -3.03
N MET A 94 -7.86 -7.94 -4.02
CA MET A 94 -6.61 -7.22 -4.26
C MET A 94 -6.84 -5.74 -4.58
N LEU A 95 -7.85 -5.41 -5.39
CA LEU A 95 -8.26 -4.02 -5.61
C LEU A 95 -8.74 -3.37 -4.30
N GLY A 96 -9.53 -4.09 -3.49
CA GLY A 96 -9.99 -3.63 -2.19
C GLY A 96 -8.83 -3.29 -1.25
N TYR A 97 -7.86 -4.20 -1.10
CA TYR A 97 -6.66 -3.97 -0.30
C TYR A 97 -5.84 -2.78 -0.83
N GLY A 98 -5.69 -2.63 -2.14
CA GLY A 98 -4.96 -1.49 -2.68
C GLY A 98 -5.66 -0.15 -2.47
N ILE A 99 -6.98 -0.09 -2.59
CA ILE A 99 -7.76 1.11 -2.25
C ILE A 99 -7.59 1.45 -0.77
N VAL A 100 -7.74 0.46 0.12
CA VAL A 100 -7.53 0.63 1.56
C VAL A 100 -6.12 1.14 1.84
N GLY A 101 -5.10 0.58 1.18
CA GLY A 101 -3.72 1.02 1.34
C GLY A 101 -3.47 2.45 0.94
N ILE A 102 -4.00 2.87 -0.21
CA ILE A 102 -3.91 4.27 -0.65
C ILE A 102 -4.58 5.19 0.36
N VAL A 103 -5.78 4.85 0.84
CA VAL A 103 -6.51 5.64 1.84
C VAL A 103 -5.73 5.70 3.15
N LEU A 104 -5.19 4.58 3.63
CA LEU A 104 -4.41 4.53 4.87
C LEU A 104 -3.15 5.39 4.76
N MET A 105 -2.41 5.34 3.65
CA MET A 105 -1.25 6.20 3.45
C MET A 105 -1.63 7.68 3.42
N TRP A 106 -2.72 8.04 2.72
CA TRP A 106 -3.23 9.41 2.70
C TRP A 106 -3.62 9.92 4.11
N VAL A 107 -4.33 9.10 4.89
CA VAL A 107 -4.69 9.43 6.28
C VAL A 107 -3.44 9.59 7.14
N THR A 108 -2.45 8.71 6.99
CA THR A 108 -1.20 8.71 7.77
C THR A 108 -0.43 10.02 7.60
N SER A 109 -0.25 10.48 6.36
CA SER A 109 0.40 11.77 6.09
C SER A 109 -0.39 12.93 6.71
N HIS A 110 -1.72 12.95 6.59
CA HIS A 110 -2.52 14.06 7.14
C HIS A 110 -2.56 14.06 8.68
N LEU A 111 -2.55 12.87 9.29
CA LEU A 111 -2.59 12.71 10.73
C LEU A 111 -1.25 13.09 11.36
N PHE A 112 -0.14 12.83 10.67
CA PHE A 112 1.20 13.21 11.10
C PHE A 112 1.37 14.74 11.25
N ASP A 113 0.87 15.52 10.30
CA ASP A 113 0.86 17.00 10.38
C ASP A 113 0.07 17.50 11.60
N ARG A 114 -1.07 16.87 11.92
CA ARG A 114 -1.98 17.34 12.96
C ARG A 114 -1.57 16.93 14.37
N LEU A 115 -1.08 15.70 14.54
CA LEU A 115 -0.81 15.13 15.86
C LEU A 115 0.65 15.25 16.27
N SER A 116 1.61 14.94 15.40
CA SER A 116 3.03 14.98 15.77
C SER A 116 3.59 16.40 15.79
N MET A 117 3.10 17.28 14.90
CA MET A 117 3.66 18.62 14.75
C MET A 117 2.57 19.70 14.63
N PRO A 118 1.75 19.92 15.66
CA PRO A 118 0.62 20.86 15.57
C PRO A 118 1.01 22.32 15.24
N ASN A 119 2.28 22.70 15.45
CA ASN A 119 2.81 24.03 15.11
C ASN A 119 3.53 24.08 13.74
N ILE A 120 3.74 22.96 13.07
CA ILE A 120 4.50 22.87 11.82
C ILE A 120 3.75 22.00 10.83
N SER A 121 3.24 22.61 9.75
CA SER A 121 2.64 21.87 8.64
C SER A 121 3.72 21.25 7.76
N ILE A 122 3.97 19.95 7.94
CA ILE A 122 4.91 19.19 7.12
C ILE A 122 4.53 19.26 5.64
N HIS A 123 3.23 19.22 5.30
CA HIS A 123 2.78 19.38 3.92
C HIS A 123 3.20 20.72 3.32
N ASP A 124 3.10 21.81 4.06
CA ASP A 124 3.51 23.13 3.56
C ASP A 124 5.02 23.22 3.42
N LEU A 125 5.77 22.62 4.35
CA LEU A 125 7.23 22.54 4.25
C LEU A 125 7.68 21.72 3.03
N VAL A 126 7.01 20.60 2.74
CA VAL A 126 7.26 19.79 1.54
C VAL A 126 6.97 20.62 0.28
N ARG A 127 5.85 21.35 0.25
CA ARG A 127 5.51 22.28 -0.85
C ARG A 127 6.54 23.39 -1.04
N GLN A 128 7.14 23.87 0.04
CA GLN A 128 8.21 24.89 0.02
C GLN A 128 9.59 24.32 -0.35
N GLY A 129 9.73 23.01 -0.54
CA GLY A 129 10.99 22.38 -0.96
C GLY A 129 11.86 21.88 0.19
N ASN A 130 11.30 21.74 1.38
CA ASN A 130 12.02 21.20 2.52
C ASN A 130 12.18 19.68 2.40
N VAL A 131 13.37 19.26 1.96
CA VAL A 131 13.75 17.85 1.82
C VAL A 131 13.70 17.09 3.15
N ALA A 132 14.02 17.74 4.27
CA ALA A 132 13.96 17.08 5.57
C ALA A 132 12.52 16.73 5.96
N ALA A 133 11.59 17.67 5.77
CA ALA A 133 10.17 17.42 5.99
C ALA A 133 9.63 16.30 5.09
N ALA A 134 10.05 16.26 3.83
CA ALA A 134 9.67 15.19 2.91
C ALA A 134 10.24 13.82 3.30
N LEU A 135 11.48 13.77 3.79
CA LEU A 135 12.09 12.53 4.26
C LEU A 135 11.40 12.03 5.54
N THR A 136 11.00 12.94 6.43
CA THR A 136 10.23 12.61 7.63
C THR A 136 8.85 12.04 7.26
N ASP A 137 8.12 12.67 6.34
CA ASP A 137 6.82 12.15 5.86
C ASP A 137 6.97 10.79 5.18
N ALA A 138 7.95 10.64 4.27
CA ALA A 138 8.23 9.36 3.63
C ALA A 138 8.60 8.28 4.65
N GLY A 139 9.41 8.61 5.67
CA GLY A 139 9.77 7.69 6.75
C GLY A 139 8.57 7.23 7.56
N ASN A 140 7.67 8.16 7.91
CA ASN A 140 6.43 7.86 8.62
C ASN A 140 5.51 6.92 7.82
N LEU A 141 5.37 7.16 6.52
CA LEU A 141 4.60 6.30 5.61
C LEU A 141 5.18 4.89 5.51
N ILE A 142 6.50 4.78 5.33
CA ILE A 142 7.20 3.49 5.25
C ILE A 142 7.09 2.73 6.57
N ALA A 143 7.30 3.40 7.71
CA ALA A 143 7.19 2.78 9.03
C ALA A 143 5.77 2.23 9.27
N THR A 144 4.75 3.03 8.96
CA THR A 144 3.34 2.62 9.02
C THR A 144 3.08 1.41 8.13
N ALA A 145 3.56 1.43 6.88
CA ALA A 145 3.38 0.33 5.94
C ALA A 145 4.02 -0.98 6.41
N ILE A 146 5.21 -0.92 7.02
CA ILE A 146 5.89 -2.10 7.57
C ILE A 146 5.08 -2.71 8.70
N ILE A 147 4.55 -1.89 9.62
CA ILE A 147 3.73 -2.38 10.74
C ILE A 147 2.45 -3.02 10.21
N VAL A 148 1.75 -2.36 9.28
CA VAL A 148 0.53 -2.91 8.68
C VAL A 148 0.82 -4.21 7.92
N ARG A 149 1.91 -4.29 7.16
CA ARG A 149 2.34 -5.53 6.50
C ARG A 149 2.58 -6.65 7.51
N ALA A 150 3.18 -6.34 8.66
CA ALA A 150 3.39 -7.33 9.73
C ALA A 150 2.05 -7.83 10.28
N VAL A 151 1.06 -6.95 10.48
CA VAL A 151 -0.30 -7.33 10.89
C VAL A 151 -0.95 -8.26 9.85
N MET A 152 -0.79 -7.96 8.56
CA MET A 152 -1.33 -8.81 7.48
C MET A 152 -0.77 -10.22 7.50
N SER A 153 0.48 -10.43 7.93
CA SER A 153 1.06 -11.78 8.02
C SER A 153 0.38 -12.68 9.04
N TRP A 154 -0.45 -12.13 9.93
CA TRP A 154 -1.19 -12.87 10.96
C TRP A 154 -2.63 -13.17 10.53
N VAL A 155 -3.03 -12.76 9.32
CA VAL A 155 -4.41 -12.89 8.83
C VAL A 155 -4.43 -13.58 7.48
N ASP A 156 -5.39 -14.47 7.30
CA ASP A 156 -5.64 -15.08 6.00
C ASP A 156 -6.15 -14.01 5.02
N GLY A 157 -5.29 -13.64 4.06
CA GLY A 157 -5.54 -12.56 3.09
C GLY A 157 -6.74 -12.79 2.16
N SER A 158 -7.26 -14.01 2.10
CA SER A 158 -8.36 -14.44 1.22
C SER A 158 -9.75 -14.01 1.67
N THR A 159 -9.87 -13.34 2.84
CA THR A 159 -11.17 -12.95 3.41
C THR A 159 -11.27 -11.45 3.64
N TYR A 160 -12.47 -10.88 3.48
CA TYR A 160 -12.78 -9.47 3.81
C TYR A 160 -12.55 -9.12 5.29
N THR A 161 -12.49 -10.11 6.18
CA THR A 161 -12.11 -9.94 7.59
C THR A 161 -10.67 -9.43 7.74
N GLY A 162 -9.79 -9.75 6.79
CA GLY A 162 -8.41 -9.23 6.79
C GLY A 162 -8.34 -7.72 6.67
N ILE A 163 -9.25 -7.10 5.91
CA ILE A 163 -9.34 -5.63 5.84
C ILE A 163 -9.66 -5.04 7.22
N ALA A 164 -10.61 -5.64 7.96
CA ALA A 164 -10.97 -5.14 9.30
C ALA A 164 -9.81 -5.25 10.29
N VAL A 165 -9.06 -6.37 10.25
CA VAL A 165 -7.88 -6.55 11.11
C VAL A 165 -6.75 -5.58 10.73
N VAL A 166 -6.54 -5.34 9.44
CA VAL A 166 -5.59 -4.33 8.94
C VAL A 166 -5.93 -2.94 9.45
N LEU A 167 -7.21 -2.54 9.42
CA LEU A 167 -7.65 -1.26 9.97
C LEU A 167 -7.41 -1.19 11.49
N GLY A 168 -7.69 -2.27 12.23
CA GLY A 168 -7.42 -2.34 13.67
C GLY A 168 -5.92 -2.22 13.99
N GLY A 169 -5.08 -2.98 13.29
CA GLY A 169 -3.63 -2.94 13.43
C GLY A 169 -3.04 -1.59 13.03
N TYR A 170 -3.59 -0.95 12.00
CA TYR A 170 -3.24 0.41 11.61
C TYR A 170 -3.50 1.42 12.73
N VAL A 171 -4.68 1.39 13.37
CA VAL A 171 -5.00 2.31 14.47
C VAL A 171 -4.01 2.13 15.62
N ILE A 172 -3.65 0.88 15.96
CA ILE A 172 -2.63 0.60 16.98
C ILE A 172 -1.26 1.14 16.55
N ALA A 173 -0.88 0.94 15.29
CA ALA A 173 0.37 1.44 14.72
C ALA A 173 0.47 2.97 14.84
N GLN A 174 -0.61 3.68 14.52
CA GLN A 174 -0.68 5.14 14.66
C GLN A 174 -0.48 5.54 16.12
N ILE A 175 -1.18 4.90 17.07
CA ILE A 175 -1.01 5.19 18.50
C ILE A 175 0.45 5.01 18.95
N ILE A 176 1.10 3.92 18.54
CA ILE A 176 2.50 3.64 18.91
C ILE A 176 3.43 4.70 18.32
N LEU A 177 3.29 5.02 17.03
CA LEU A 177 4.13 5.99 16.34
C LEU A 177 3.97 7.41 16.89
N TYR A 178 2.77 7.77 17.36
CA TYR A 178 2.50 9.10 17.92
C TYR A 178 2.85 9.26 19.39
N LEU A 179 3.04 8.15 20.12
CA LEU A 179 3.48 8.16 21.52
C LEU A 179 5.01 8.07 21.68
N ALA A 180 5.74 7.69 20.63
CA ALA A 180 7.19 7.57 20.61
C ALA A 180 7.88 8.92 20.44
#